data_AF-A0A1C3XHF9-F1
#
_entry.id   AF-A0A1C3XHF9-F1
#
_cell.length_a   1.000
_cell.length_b   1.000
_cell.length_c   1.000
_cell.angle_alpha   90.00
_cell.angle_beta   90.00
_cell.angle_gamma   90.00
#
_symmetry.space_group_name_H-M   'P 1'
#
loop_
_entity.id
_entity.type
_entity.pdbx_description
1 polymer ?
#
loop_
_entity_poly.entity_id
_entity_poly.type
_entity_poly.pdbx_seq_one_letter_code
_entity_poly.pdbx_strand_id
1 'polypeptide(L)'
;MSEEALTKAVSRATRAQKLVEDELLQEAFTSLEEAYIAAWRATTIEDVSGREKLFLAINIVGKVRDHLNTVVNDGKLAAAELKQLAETAERKKRFGII
;
A
#
# COMPACT_ATOMS: atom_id res chain seq x y z
N MET A 1 14.03 -7.70 12.15
CA MET A 1 12.83 -8.55 12.39
C MET A 1 13.24 -10.02 12.32
N SER A 2 12.36 -11.01 12.56
CA SER A 2 12.72 -12.41 12.25
C SER A 2 12.70 -12.64 10.73
N GLU A 3 13.49 -13.60 10.24
CA GLU A 3 13.53 -13.98 8.82
C GLU A 3 12.15 -14.44 8.30
N GLU A 4 11.38 -15.12 9.16
CA GLU A 4 10.00 -15.50 8.88
C GLU A 4 9.09 -14.26 8.70
N ALA A 5 9.21 -13.25 9.56
CA ALA A 5 8.43 -12.03 9.45
C ALA A 5 8.78 -11.24 8.17
N LEU A 6 10.06 -11.20 7.81
CA LEU A 6 10.53 -10.60 6.56
C LEU A 6 9.94 -11.33 5.34
N THR A 7 10.00 -12.65 5.33
CA THR A 7 9.45 -13.47 4.23
C THR A 7 7.95 -13.27 4.08
N LYS A 8 7.22 -13.17 5.21
CA LYS A 8 5.79 -12.86 5.21
C LYS A 8 5.50 -11.46 4.66
N ALA A 9 6.31 -10.47 5.02
CA ALA A 9 6.17 -9.11 4.49
C ALA A 9 6.38 -9.06 2.96
N VAL A 10 7.39 -9.76 2.45
CA VAL A 10 7.63 -9.89 1.00
C VAL A 10 6.44 -10.54 0.29
N SER A 11 5.94 -11.67 0.81
CA SER A 11 4.76 -12.35 0.23
C SER A 11 3.51 -11.45 0.21
N ARG A 12 3.28 -10.70 1.30
CA ARG A 12 2.18 -9.75 1.38
C ARG A 12 2.34 -8.61 0.36
N ALA A 13 3.55 -8.09 0.19
CA ALA A 13 3.84 -7.04 -0.78
C ALA A 13 3.65 -7.52 -2.22
N THR A 14 4.01 -8.75 -2.57
CA THR A 14 3.70 -9.31 -3.90
C THR A 14 2.21 -9.31 -4.18
N ARG A 15 1.38 -9.66 -3.19
CA ARG A 15 -0.09 -9.62 -3.33
C ARG A 15 -0.60 -8.19 -3.44
N ALA A 16 -0.07 -7.27 -2.63
CA ALA A 16 -0.44 -5.87 -2.69
C ALA A 16 -0.04 -5.22 -4.02
N GLN A 17 1.13 -5.57 -4.57
CA GLN A 17 1.59 -5.09 -5.87
C GLN A 17 0.63 -5.49 -6.97
N LYS A 18 0.16 -6.75 -6.98
CA LYS A 18 -0.87 -7.22 -7.92
C LYS A 18 -2.15 -6.40 -7.84
N LEU A 19 -2.59 -6.02 -6.63
CA LEU A 19 -3.76 -5.18 -6.46
C LEU A 19 -3.52 -3.75 -6.97
N VAL A 20 -2.37 -3.15 -6.65
CA VAL A 20 -2.02 -1.80 -7.10
C VAL A 20 -1.89 -1.71 -8.62
N GLU A 21 -1.41 -2.77 -9.27
CA GLU A 21 -1.26 -2.87 -10.72
C GLU A 21 -2.53 -3.33 -11.45
N ASP A 22 -3.55 -3.79 -10.72
CA ASP A 22 -4.80 -4.26 -11.31
C ASP A 22 -5.59 -3.10 -11.91
N GLU A 23 -5.89 -3.18 -13.21
CA GLU A 23 -6.56 -2.11 -13.96
C GLU A 23 -7.96 -1.82 -13.43
N LEU A 24 -8.72 -2.84 -13.02
CA LEU A 24 -10.07 -2.66 -12.48
C LEU A 24 -10.02 -1.99 -11.11
N LEU A 25 -9.03 -2.32 -10.27
CA LEU A 25 -8.89 -1.66 -8.99
C LEU A 25 -8.41 -0.21 -9.14
N GLN A 26 -7.51 0.07 -10.09
CA GLN A 26 -7.13 1.44 -10.42
C GLN A 26 -8.33 2.26 -10.92
N GLU A 27 -9.11 1.71 -11.84
CA GLU A 27 -10.34 2.31 -12.34
C GLU A 27 -11.32 2.59 -11.20
N ALA A 28 -11.49 1.65 -10.26
CA ALA A 28 -12.37 1.81 -9.12
C ALA A 28 -11.94 2.97 -8.20
N PHE A 29 -10.64 3.09 -7.89
CA PHE A 29 -10.14 4.22 -7.09
C PHE A 29 -10.43 5.56 -7.78
N THR A 30 -10.09 5.68 -9.07
CA THR A 30 -10.30 6.91 -9.83
C THR A 30 -11.79 7.24 -9.96
N SER A 31 -12.60 6.29 -10.39
CA SER A 31 -14.03 6.51 -10.65
C SER A 31 -14.80 6.89 -9.38
N LEU A 32 -14.48 6.24 -8.25
CA LEU A 32 -15.13 6.56 -6.97
C LEU A 32 -14.70 7.93 -6.44
N GLU A 33 -13.41 8.26 -6.53
CA GLU A 33 -12.90 9.58 -6.13
C GLU A 33 -13.54 10.70 -6.96
N GLU A 34 -13.57 10.56 -8.29
CA GLU A 34 -14.22 11.51 -9.19
C GLU A 34 -15.71 11.67 -8.90
N ALA A 35 -16.44 10.56 -8.71
CA ALA A 35 -17.86 10.58 -8.39
C ALA A 35 -18.15 11.31 -7.07
N TYR A 36 -17.35 11.05 -6.03
CA TYR A 36 -17.53 11.72 -4.73
C TYR A 36 -17.14 13.20 -4.78
N ILE A 37 -16.10 13.57 -5.53
CA ILE A 37 -15.75 14.99 -5.75
C ILE A 37 -16.87 15.72 -6.50
N ALA A 38 -17.44 15.09 -7.54
CA ALA A 38 -18.55 15.66 -8.29
C ALA A 38 -19.77 15.87 -7.39
N ALA A 39 -20.14 14.87 -6.58
CA ALA A 39 -21.22 14.98 -5.61
C ALA A 39 -20.95 16.05 -4.55
N TRP A 40 -19.71 16.15 -4.05
CA TRP A 40 -19.32 17.15 -3.05
C TRP A 40 -19.49 18.58 -3.58
N ARG A 41 -19.08 18.82 -4.84
CA ARG A 41 -19.26 20.12 -5.51
C ARG A 41 -20.72 20.47 -5.80
N ALA A 42 -21.60 19.48 -5.86
CA ALA A 42 -23.03 19.67 -6.07
C ALA A 42 -23.82 19.91 -4.77
N THR A 43 -23.17 19.88 -3.60
CA THR A 43 -23.85 20.16 -2.32
C THR A 43 -24.30 21.62 -2.23
N THR A 44 -25.42 21.86 -1.54
CA THR A 44 -25.92 23.22 -1.29
C THR A 44 -25.29 23.80 -0.02
N ILE A 45 -25.52 25.10 0.22
CA ILE A 45 -25.02 25.78 1.42
C ILE A 45 -25.58 25.12 2.70
N GLU A 46 -26.85 24.70 2.65
CA GLU A 46 -27.58 24.09 3.76
C GLU A 46 -27.15 22.64 4.03
N ASP A 47 -26.64 21.93 3.02
CA ASP A 47 -26.19 20.54 3.15
C ASP A 47 -24.76 20.41 3.70
N VAL A 48 -24.57 20.90 4.94
CA VAL A 48 -23.28 20.80 5.64
C VAL A 48 -22.93 19.33 5.93
N SER A 49 -23.89 18.55 6.42
CA SER A 49 -23.64 17.16 6.83
C SER A 49 -23.32 16.25 5.64
N GLY A 50 -24.02 16.40 4.51
CA GLY A 50 -23.72 15.65 3.29
C GLY A 50 -22.34 15.98 2.75
N ARG A 51 -21.98 17.28 2.73
CA ARG A 51 -20.65 17.74 2.32
C ARG A 51 -19.52 17.17 3.17
N GLU A 52 -19.67 17.12 4.50
CA GLU A 52 -18.67 16.53 5.40
C GLU A 52 -18.51 15.01 5.18
N LYS A 53 -19.62 14.29 4.97
CA LYS A 53 -19.58 12.85 4.67
C LYS A 53 -18.88 12.56 3.34
N LEU A 54 -19.14 13.36 2.32
CA LEU A 54 -18.49 13.23 1.01
C LEU A 54 -16.99 13.56 1.09
N PHE A 55 -16.61 14.59 1.86
CA PHE A 55 -15.20 14.88 2.13
C PHE A 55 -14.51 13.67 2.79
N LEU A 56 -15.15 13.06 3.80
CA LEU A 56 -14.61 11.86 4.43
C LEU A 56 -14.49 10.70 3.44
N ALA A 57 -15.49 10.46 2.60
CA ALA A 57 -15.48 9.39 1.60
C ALA A 57 -14.31 9.53 0.62
N ILE A 58 -14.07 10.73 0.07
CA ILE A 58 -12.93 11.03 -0.81
C ILE A 58 -11.61 10.65 -0.12
N ASN A 59 -11.42 11.10 1.13
CA ASN A 59 -10.21 10.80 1.88
C ASN A 59 -10.04 9.31 2.21
N ILE A 60 -11.15 8.58 2.44
CA ILE A 60 -11.09 7.14 2.71
C ILE A 60 -10.63 6.37 1.47
N VAL A 61 -11.14 6.72 0.28
CA VAL A 61 -10.69 6.10 -0.98
C VAL A 61 -9.18 6.27 -1.15
N GLY A 62 -8.67 7.49 -0.96
CA GLY A 62 -7.23 7.78 -0.97
C GLY A 62 -6.45 6.95 0.07
N LYS A 63 -6.93 6.89 1.32
CA LYS A 63 -6.27 6.12 2.39
C LYS A 63 -6.17 4.62 2.10
N VAL A 64 -7.17 4.03 1.44
CA VAL A 64 -7.13 2.61 1.06
C VAL A 64 -6.03 2.39 0.00
N ARG A 65 -5.95 3.26 -1.01
CA ARG A 65 -4.89 3.22 -2.02
C ARG A 65 -3.51 3.38 -1.39
N ASP A 66 -3.35 4.34 -0.48
CA ASP A 66 -2.10 4.60 0.24
C ASP A 66 -1.68 3.42 1.13
N HIS A 67 -2.64 2.74 1.77
CA HIS A 67 -2.35 1.56 2.56
C HIS A 67 -1.77 0.43 1.70
N LEU A 68 -2.33 0.18 0.52
CA LEU A 68 -1.79 -0.83 -0.41
C LEU A 68 -0.36 -0.48 -0.86
N ASN A 69 -0.11 0.79 -1.19
CA ASN A 69 1.23 1.27 -1.54
C ASN A 69 2.23 1.16 -0.37
N THR A 70 1.79 1.44 0.85
CA THR A 70 2.62 1.23 2.05
C THR A 70 3.02 -0.22 2.21
N VAL A 71 2.07 -1.16 2.07
CA VAL A 71 2.34 -2.60 2.15
C VAL A 71 3.35 -3.05 1.07
N VAL A 72 3.25 -2.50 -0.14
CA VAL A 72 4.22 -2.74 -1.21
C VAL A 72 5.63 -2.27 -0.80
N ASN A 73 5.74 -1.04 -0.30
CA ASN A 73 7.01 -0.44 0.06
C ASN A 73 7.66 -1.17 1.25
N ASP A 74 6.88 -1.56 2.26
CA ASP A 74 7.34 -2.34 3.39
C ASP A 74 7.96 -3.67 2.96
N GLY A 75 7.36 -4.36 2.00
CA GLY A 75 7.94 -5.61 1.48
C GLY A 75 9.17 -5.40 0.60
N LYS A 76 9.32 -4.26 -0.09
CA LYS A 76 10.57 -3.91 -0.79
C LYS A 76 11.71 -3.74 0.21
N LEU A 77 11.46 -3.07 1.34
CA LEU A 77 12.42 -2.95 2.43
C LEU A 77 12.75 -4.33 3.04
N ALA A 78 11.74 -5.16 3.27
CA ALA A 78 11.95 -6.52 3.79
C ALA A 78 12.78 -7.40 2.85
N ALA A 79 12.55 -7.30 1.52
CA ALA A 79 13.34 -8.02 0.52
C ALA A 79 14.81 -7.57 0.52
N ALA A 80 15.06 -6.27 0.69
CA ALA A 80 16.42 -5.74 0.82
C ALA A 80 17.12 -6.25 2.09
N GLU A 81 16.42 -6.32 3.23
CA GLU A 81 16.95 -6.86 4.48
C GLU A 81 17.29 -8.37 4.35
N LEU A 82 16.40 -9.17 3.74
CA LEU A 82 16.68 -10.59 3.46
C LEU A 82 17.92 -10.78 2.59
N LYS A 83 18.07 -9.96 1.54
CA LYS A 83 19.25 -10.00 0.67
C LYS A 83 20.54 -9.70 1.46
N GLN A 84 20.53 -8.70 2.34
CA GLN A 84 21.68 -8.36 3.18
C GLN A 84 22.03 -9.48 4.17
N LEU A 85 21.03 -10.15 4.75
CA LEU A 85 21.24 -11.30 5.63
C LEU A 85 21.90 -12.46 4.88
N ALA A 86 21.41 -12.79 3.68
CA ALA A 86 21.97 -13.84 2.83
C ALA A 86 23.43 -13.54 2.43
N GLU A 87 23.72 -12.32 1.98
CA GLU A 87 25.07 -11.88 1.62
C GLU A 87 26.04 -11.95 2.82
N THR A 88 25.56 -11.62 4.02
CA THR A 88 26.36 -11.66 5.24
C THR A 88 26.65 -13.10 5.67
N ALA A 89 25.67 -14.00 5.58
CA ALA A 89 25.86 -15.42 5.84
C ALA A 89 26.88 -16.05 4.87
N GLU A 90 26.75 -15.75 3.57
CA GLU A 90 27.69 -16.22 2.54
C GLU A 90 29.11 -15.69 2.77
N ARG A 91 29.27 -14.42 3.16
CA ARG A 91 30.58 -13.87 3.53
C ARG A 91 31.19 -14.62 4.70
N LYS A 92 30.45 -14.81 5.80
CA LYS A 92 30.95 -15.55 6.98
C LYS A 92 31.39 -16.97 6.62
N LYS A 93 30.62 -17.66 5.77
CA LYS A 93 30.96 -19.00 5.26
C LYS A 93 32.24 -18.98 4.41
N ARG A 94 32.40 -18.01 3.52
CA ARG A 94 33.60 -17.85 2.67
C ARG A 94 34.88 -17.55 3.47
N PHE A 95 34.77 -16.82 4.57
CA PHE A 95 35.92 -16.45 5.41
C PHE A 95 36.15 -17.41 6.59
N GLY A 96 35.42 -18.52 6.66
CA GLY A 96 35.62 -19.54 7.71
C GLY A 96 35.31 -19.05 9.12
N ILE A 97 34.42 -18.06 9.28
CA ILE A 97 34.02 -17.49 10.59
C ILE A 97 32.77 -18.22 11.15
N ILE A 98 32.55 -19.48 10.77
CA ILE A 98 31.44 -20.32 11.25
C ILE A 98 31.97 -21.71 11.54
#